data_AF-A0A920SPZ4-F1
#
_entry.id   AF-A0A920SPZ4-F1
#
_cell.length_a   1.000
_cell.length_b   1.000
_cell.length_c   1.000
_cell.angle_alpha   90.00
_cell.angle_beta   90.00
_cell.angle_gamma   90.00
#
_symmetry.space_group_name_H-M   'P 1'
#
loop_
_entity.id
_entity.type
_entity.pdbx_description
1 polymer ?
#
loop_
_entity_poly.entity_id
_entity_poly.type
_entity_poly.pdbx_seq_one_letter_code
_entity_poly.pdbx_strand_id
1 'polypeptide(L)'
;MTRVLVSRREIVDRLTEEIGFPLPQWGSPWGVVIGGGNIVRGAIASRSGMDRVQADYMGMLATVINALGVQDLLEHKGIETRVMTAIRMEEIAEPYIRRRALRHMEKGRVVLFAGGTGNPFFLY
;
A
#
# COMPACT_ATOMS: atom_id res chain seq x y z
N MET A 1 -19.09 -23.01 5.48
CA MET A 1 -18.47 -22.44 4.26
C MET A 1 -18.73 -20.94 4.26
N THR A 2 -18.04 -20.20 5.13
CA THR A 2 -18.37 -18.78 5.39
C THR A 2 -17.52 -17.90 4.51
N ARG A 3 -18.12 -17.48 3.39
CA ARG A 3 -17.51 -16.60 2.39
C ARG A 3 -17.65 -15.16 2.90
N VAL A 4 -16.71 -14.71 3.73
CA VAL A 4 -16.55 -13.28 4.03
C VAL A 4 -15.77 -12.66 2.86
N LEU A 5 -16.47 -12.44 1.74
CA LEU A 5 -16.04 -11.51 0.71
C LEU A 5 -16.68 -10.17 1.05
N VAL A 6 -16.04 -9.39 1.92
CA VAL A 6 -16.24 -7.94 1.91
C VAL A 6 -15.87 -7.51 0.49
N SER A 7 -16.86 -6.97 -0.24
CA SER A 7 -16.74 -6.65 -1.65
C SER A 7 -15.53 -5.74 -1.86
N ARG A 8 -14.57 -6.18 -2.68
CA ARG A 8 -13.37 -5.39 -3.04
C ARG A 8 -13.72 -3.99 -3.58
N ARG A 9 -14.96 -3.76 -4.03
CA ARG A 9 -15.49 -2.46 -4.48
C ARG A 9 -15.79 -1.51 -3.33
N GLU A 10 -16.42 -1.96 -2.24
CA GLU A 10 -16.85 -1.08 -1.13
C GLU A 10 -15.69 -0.41 -0.42
N ILE A 11 -14.53 -1.09 -0.28
CA ILE A 11 -13.35 -0.49 0.35
C ILE A 11 -12.75 0.58 -0.56
N VAL A 12 -12.76 0.37 -1.87
CA VAL A 12 -12.26 1.34 -2.83
C VAL A 12 -13.22 2.51 -2.93
N ASP A 13 -14.52 2.27 -3.04
CA ASP A 13 -15.52 3.33 -3.11
C ASP A 13 -15.52 4.12 -1.81
N ARG A 14 -15.42 3.47 -0.65
CA ARG A 14 -15.23 4.15 0.64
C ARG A 14 -13.89 4.87 0.74
N LEU A 15 -12.78 4.34 0.22
CA LEU A 15 -11.51 5.08 0.14
C LEU A 15 -11.61 6.24 -0.84
N THR A 16 -12.33 6.10 -1.96
CA THR A 16 -12.51 7.17 -2.96
C THR A 16 -13.51 8.23 -2.46
N GLU A 17 -14.45 7.86 -1.59
CA GLU A 17 -15.44 8.71 -0.92
C GLU A 17 -14.86 9.38 0.34
N GLU A 18 -14.04 8.69 1.13
CA GLU A 18 -13.26 9.25 2.26
C GLU A 18 -12.13 10.15 1.74
N ILE A 19 -11.50 9.79 0.61
CA ILE A 19 -10.64 10.67 -0.20
C ILE A 19 -11.51 11.57 -1.12
N GLY A 20 -12.81 11.67 -0.86
CA GLY A 20 -13.85 12.30 -1.68
C GLY A 20 -13.40 13.46 -2.57
N PHE A 21 -13.59 13.26 -3.89
CA PHE A 21 -13.75 14.25 -4.97
C PHE A 21 -12.50 14.75 -5.73
N PRO A 22 -12.72 15.16 -6.99
CA PRO A 22 -12.10 14.59 -8.19
C PRO A 22 -10.61 14.93 -8.32
N LEU A 23 -9.77 13.89 -8.38
CA LEU A 23 -8.31 13.99 -8.49
C LEU A 23 -7.76 14.92 -9.60
N PRO A 24 -8.45 15.24 -10.71
CA PRO A 24 -7.94 16.20 -11.68
C PRO A 24 -7.90 17.66 -11.21
N GLN A 25 -8.63 18.04 -10.15
CA GLN A 25 -8.80 19.45 -9.77
C GLN A 25 -7.90 19.92 -8.61
N TRP A 26 -7.33 19.00 -7.85
CA TRP A 26 -6.41 19.36 -6.78
C TRP A 26 -5.01 19.39 -7.38
N GLY A 27 -4.50 20.59 -7.66
CA GLY A 27 -3.10 20.83 -8.03
C GLY A 27 -2.10 20.52 -6.90
N SER A 28 -2.38 19.52 -6.05
CA SER A 28 -1.60 19.14 -4.89
C SER A 28 -1.08 17.70 -5.02
N PRO A 29 0.21 17.45 -4.79
CA PRO A 29 0.83 16.13 -4.81
C PRO A 29 0.32 15.20 -3.70
N TRP A 30 -0.07 13.95 -4.03
CA TRP A 30 -0.55 12.95 -3.05
C TRP A 30 0.42 11.79 -2.82
N GLY A 31 0.76 11.57 -1.54
CA GLY A 31 1.50 10.41 -1.07
C GLY A 31 0.71 9.67 0.01
N VAL A 32 0.54 8.36 -0.14
CA VAL A 32 -0.28 7.53 0.75
C VAL A 32 0.55 6.40 1.32
N VAL A 33 0.59 6.24 2.64
CA VAL A 33 1.24 5.09 3.28
C VAL A 33 0.22 3.96 3.43
N ILE A 34 0.57 2.77 2.94
CA ILE A 34 -0.31 1.60 2.98
C ILE A 34 0.02 0.70 4.17
N GLY A 35 -0.98 0.40 5.00
CA GLY A 35 -0.87 -0.56 6.10
C GLY A 35 -1.10 -2.02 5.65
N GLY A 36 -0.63 -2.98 6.45
CA GLY A 36 -0.71 -4.43 6.16
C GLY A 36 -1.62 -5.22 7.12
N GLY A 37 -2.27 -4.55 8.07
CA GLY A 37 -2.92 -5.19 9.22
C GLY A 37 -4.08 -6.14 8.87
N ASN A 38 -4.65 -6.05 7.68
CA ASN A 38 -5.68 -6.99 7.18
C ASN A 38 -5.10 -8.37 6.81
N ILE A 39 -3.88 -8.45 6.30
CA ILE A 39 -3.21 -9.72 5.92
C ILE A 39 -2.44 -10.29 7.12
N VAL A 40 -1.77 -9.41 7.89
CA VAL A 40 -0.85 -9.78 8.97
C VAL A 40 -1.59 -10.31 10.21
N ARG A 41 -2.79 -9.79 10.50
CA ARG A 41 -3.59 -10.24 11.65
C ARG A 41 -3.90 -11.74 11.61
N GLY A 42 -4.05 -12.34 10.43
CA GLY A 42 -4.24 -13.80 10.30
C GLY A 42 -2.93 -14.61 10.35
N ALA A 43 -1.83 -14.06 9.84
CA ALA A 43 -0.56 -14.76 9.72
C ALA A 43 0.24 -14.80 11.04
N ILE A 44 0.16 -13.74 11.86
CA ILE A 44 0.81 -13.67 13.19
C ILE A 44 -0.05 -14.37 14.25
N ALA A 45 -1.38 -14.23 14.20
CA ALA A 45 -2.27 -14.87 15.17
C ALA A 45 -2.28 -16.41 15.09
N SER A 46 -1.77 -17.00 14.00
CA SER A 46 -1.79 -18.45 13.76
C SER A 46 -0.47 -19.18 14.05
N ARG A 47 0.62 -18.48 14.42
CA ARG A 47 1.93 -19.13 14.63
C ARG A 47 2.60 -18.75 15.95
N SER A 48 2.33 -19.55 16.98
CA SER A 48 3.16 -19.61 18.18
C SER A 48 4.59 -20.00 17.80
N GLY A 49 5.58 -19.19 18.20
CA GLY A 49 7.01 -19.49 17.99
C GLY A 49 7.65 -18.87 16.74
N MET A 50 6.95 -17.98 16.02
CA MET A 50 7.56 -17.22 14.92
C MET A 50 8.54 -16.17 15.45
N ASP A 51 9.74 -16.11 14.86
CA ASP A 51 10.71 -15.06 15.13
C ASP A 51 10.16 -13.68 14.75
N ARG A 52 10.42 -12.69 15.61
CA ARG A 52 9.88 -11.34 15.48
C ARG A 52 10.32 -10.65 14.19
N VAL A 53 11.56 -10.87 13.75
CA VAL A 53 12.08 -10.27 12.51
C VAL A 53 11.36 -10.82 11.29
N GLN A 54 11.13 -12.14 11.26
CA GLN A 54 10.33 -12.78 10.21
C GLN A 54 8.89 -12.25 10.19
N ALA A 55 8.27 -12.08 11.37
CA ALA A 55 6.93 -11.51 11.47
C ALA A 55 6.85 -10.09 10.92
N ASP A 56 7.86 -9.25 11.18
CA ASP A 56 7.93 -7.89 10.67
C ASP A 56 8.15 -7.86 9.14
N TYR A 57 8.99 -8.74 8.59
CA TYR A 57 9.12 -8.86 7.13
C TYR A 57 7.82 -9.29 6.46
N MET A 58 7.09 -10.25 7.03
CA MET A 58 5.75 -10.61 6.58
C MET A 58 4.80 -9.41 6.66
N GLY A 59 4.93 -8.60 7.71
CA GLY A 59 4.26 -7.32 7.89
C GLY A 59 4.50 -6.35 6.74
N MET A 60 5.76 -6.12 6.41
CA MET A 60 6.16 -5.22 5.33
C MET A 60 5.70 -5.75 3.97
N LEU A 61 5.83 -7.05 3.70
CA LEU A 61 5.33 -7.65 2.44
C LEU A 61 3.81 -7.53 2.30
N ALA A 62 3.07 -7.69 3.39
CA ALA A 62 1.62 -7.48 3.37
C ALA A 62 1.24 -6.05 2.96
N THR A 63 1.99 -5.03 3.40
CA THR A 63 1.75 -3.64 2.95
C THR A 63 1.95 -3.48 1.45
N VAL A 64 2.94 -4.18 0.87
CA VAL A 64 3.22 -4.14 -0.57
C VAL A 64 2.11 -4.82 -1.36
N ILE A 65 1.64 -5.98 -0.90
CA ILE A 65 0.51 -6.68 -1.53
C ILE A 65 -0.74 -5.79 -1.57
N ASN A 66 -1.03 -5.10 -0.46
CA ASN A 66 -2.14 -4.15 -0.42
C ASN A 66 -1.91 -2.98 -1.37
N ALA A 67 -0.71 -2.42 -1.42
CA ALA A 67 -0.40 -1.28 -2.29
C ALA A 67 -0.59 -1.63 -3.77
N LEU A 68 -0.18 -2.84 -4.20
CA LEU A 68 -0.43 -3.33 -5.55
C LEU A 68 -1.94 -3.49 -5.83
N GLY A 69 -2.70 -4.00 -4.87
CA GLY A 69 -4.16 -4.09 -4.99
C GLY A 69 -4.83 -2.72 -5.10
N VAL A 70 -4.38 -1.73 -4.32
CA VAL A 70 -4.90 -0.35 -4.41
C VAL A 70 -4.50 0.30 -5.73
N GLN A 71 -3.27 0.09 -6.21
CA GLN A 71 -2.82 0.59 -7.51
C GLN A 71 -3.73 0.08 -8.63
N ASP A 72 -3.98 -1.22 -8.71
CA ASP A 72 -4.86 -1.82 -9.73
C ASP A 72 -6.23 -1.14 -9.73
N LEU A 73 -6.82 -0.93 -8.54
CA LEU A 73 -8.14 -0.33 -8.38
C LEU A 73 -8.18 1.16 -8.77
N LEU A 74 -7.11 1.92 -8.47
CA LEU A 74 -6.97 3.32 -8.87
C LEU A 74 -6.75 3.46 -10.38
N GLU A 75 -5.92 2.60 -10.96
CA GLU A 75 -5.64 2.61 -12.41
C GLU A 75 -6.88 2.23 -13.22
N HIS A 76 -7.72 1.31 -12.73
CA HIS A 76 -9.05 1.04 -13.32
C HIS A 76 -9.99 2.25 -13.31
N LYS A 77 -9.78 3.22 -12.40
CA LYS A 77 -10.51 4.50 -12.33
C LYS A 77 -9.80 5.63 -13.09
N GLY A 78 -8.73 5.33 -13.84
CA GLY A 78 -7.98 6.30 -14.64
C GLY A 78 -6.99 7.16 -13.86
N ILE A 79 -6.66 6.77 -12.62
CA ILE A 79 -5.77 7.52 -11.73
C ILE A 79 -4.36 6.93 -11.85
N GLU A 80 -3.44 7.68 -12.47
CA GLU A 80 -2.04 7.27 -12.56
C GLU A 80 -1.44 7.10 -11.15
N THR A 81 -0.94 5.90 -10.87
CA THR A 81 -0.49 5.53 -9.53
C THR A 81 0.90 4.87 -9.60
N ARG A 82 1.72 5.04 -8.57
CA ARG A 82 3.03 4.39 -8.46
C ARG A 82 3.25 3.83 -7.06
N VAL A 83 3.59 2.55 -6.96
CA VAL A 83 4.00 1.92 -5.71
C VAL A 83 5.50 2.08 -5.53
N MET A 84 5.89 2.63 -4.38
CA MET A 84 7.28 2.78 -3.95
C MET A 84 7.49 2.08 -2.61
N THR A 85 8.56 1.31 -2.49
CA THR A 85 8.82 0.44 -1.34
C THR A 85 10.17 0.70 -0.69
N ALA A 86 10.22 0.65 0.64
CA ALA A 86 11.48 0.68 1.40
C ALA A 86 12.32 -0.60 1.23
N ILE A 87 11.67 -1.73 0.90
CA ILE A 87 12.33 -3.01 0.58
C ILE A 87 12.51 -3.10 -0.93
N ARG A 88 13.75 -3.27 -1.40
CA ARG A 88 14.02 -3.47 -2.83
C ARG A 88 13.45 -4.81 -3.29
N MET A 89 12.62 -4.74 -4.32
CA MET A 89 12.03 -5.89 -5.02
C MET A 89 11.95 -5.56 -6.50
N GLU A 90 12.94 -6.02 -7.24
CA GLU A 90 12.99 -5.82 -8.69
C GLU A 90 11.78 -6.48 -9.36
N GLU A 91 11.33 -5.91 -10.47
CA GLU A 91 10.10 -6.27 -11.21
C GLU A 91 8.75 -5.95 -10.51
N ILE A 92 8.69 -5.85 -9.17
CA ILE A 92 7.41 -5.73 -8.45
C ILE A 92 7.02 -4.27 -8.17
N ALA A 93 7.92 -3.50 -7.58
CA ALA A 93 7.63 -2.14 -7.14
C ALA A 93 8.89 -1.27 -7.18
N GLU A 94 8.72 0.04 -7.36
CA GLU A 94 9.87 0.94 -7.42
C GLU A 94 10.53 1.06 -6.04
N PRO A 95 11.86 1.08 -5.94
CA PRO A 95 12.51 1.41 -4.67
C PRO A 95 12.15 2.85 -4.27
N TYR A 96 11.94 3.08 -2.97
CA TYR A 96 11.70 4.42 -2.47
C TYR A 96 12.93 5.31 -2.71
N ILE A 97 12.74 6.35 -3.53
CA ILE A 97 13.70 7.43 -3.74
C ILE A 97 12.92 8.73 -3.63
N ARG A 98 13.17 9.51 -2.58
CA ARG A 98 12.45 10.76 -2.29
C ARG A 98 12.29 11.67 -3.51
N ARG A 99 13.37 11.92 -4.26
CA ARG A 99 13.33 12.77 -5.46
C ARG A 99 12.44 12.20 -6.57
N ARG A 100 12.33 10.87 -6.68
CA ARG A 100 11.47 10.23 -7.67
C ARG A 100 10.00 10.27 -7.24
N ALA A 101 9.73 10.07 -5.95
CA ALA A 101 8.39 10.25 -5.38
C ALA A 101 7.87 11.66 -5.66
N LEU A 102 8.66 12.70 -5.32
CA LEU A 102 8.30 14.09 -5.59
C LEU A 102 8.01 14.34 -7.08
N ARG A 103 8.85 13.83 -8.00
CA ARG A 103 8.61 13.95 -9.45
C ARG A 103 7.34 13.25 -9.93
N HIS A 104 6.96 12.12 -9.34
CA HIS A 104 5.70 11.47 -9.67
C HIS A 104 4.53 12.32 -9.20
N MET A 105 4.61 12.88 -8.00
CA MET A 105 3.54 13.72 -7.48
C MET A 105 3.43 15.08 -8.19
N GLU A 106 4.54 15.68 -8.62
CA GLU A 106 4.58 16.88 -9.48
C GLU A 106 3.87 16.65 -10.83
N LYS A 107 3.82 15.40 -11.30
CA LYS A 107 3.09 14.98 -12.51
C LYS A 107 1.63 14.63 -12.24
N GLY A 108 1.14 14.84 -11.01
CA GLY A 108 -0.23 14.53 -10.63
C GLY A 108 -0.50 13.06 -10.34
N ARG A 109 0.55 12.23 -10.16
CA ARG A 109 0.40 10.81 -9.84
C ARG A 109 0.24 10.58 -8.35
N VAL A 110 -0.59 9.61 -7.99
CA VAL A 110 -0.68 9.12 -6.62
C VAL A 110 0.53 8.23 -6.34
N VAL A 111 1.27 8.51 -5.27
CA VAL A 111 2.40 7.67 -4.84
C VAL A 111 1.99 6.86 -3.62
N LEU A 112 1.97 5.53 -3.74
CA LEU A 112 1.71 4.61 -2.65
C LEU A 112 3.03 4.15 -2.04
N PHE A 113 3.23 4.44 -0.76
CA PHE A 113 4.38 4.00 0.02
C PHE A 113 4.07 2.70 0.74
N ALA A 114 4.91 1.70 0.53
CA ALA A 114 4.80 0.38 1.12
C ALA A 114 6.16 -0.10 1.66
N GLY A 115 6.17 -1.27 2.29
CA GLY A 115 7.35 -1.84 2.92
C GLY A 115 7.75 -1.18 4.24
N GLY A 116 6.89 -0.32 4.81
CA GLY A 116 7.18 0.42 6.05
C GLY A 116 8.48 1.23 5.95
N THR A 117 9.31 1.14 6.98
CA THR A 117 10.66 1.74 6.99
C THR A 117 11.72 0.81 6.37
N GLY A 118 11.34 -0.40 5.96
CA GLY A 118 12.25 -1.46 5.51
C GLY A 118 13.00 -2.16 6.65
N ASN A 119 12.82 -1.71 7.90
CA ASN A 119 13.53 -2.22 9.06
C ASN A 119 12.57 -2.96 10.01
N PRO A 120 12.89 -4.21 10.39
CA PRO A 120 12.22 -4.88 11.49
C PRO A 120 12.25 -4.04 12.78
N PHE A 121 11.31 -4.29 13.70
CA PHE A 121 11.08 -3.57 14.95
C PHE A 121 10.49 -2.15 14.84
N PHE A 122 10.20 -1.66 13.64
CA PHE A 122 9.64 -0.32 13.41
C PHE A 122 8.19 -0.33 12.91
N LEU A 123 7.50 -1.48 12.95
CA LEU A 123 6.10 -1.63 12.53
C LEU A 123 5.07 -1.36 13.65
N TYR A 124 5.44 -0.65 14.72
CA TYR A 124 4.57 -0.36 15.87
C TYR A 124 3.92 1.01 15.78
#